data_AF-A0A1Y3R4Y7-F1
#
_entry.id   AF-A0A1Y3R4Y7-F1
#
_cell.length_a   1.000
_cell.length_b   1.000
_cell.length_c   1.000
_cell.angle_alpha   90.00
_cell.angle_beta   90.00
_cell.angle_gamma   90.00
#
_symmetry.space_group_name_H-M   'P 1'
#
loop_
_entity.id
_entity.type
_entity.pdbx_description
1 polymer ?
#
loop_
_entity_poly.entity_id
_entity_poly.type
_entity_poly.pdbx_seq_one_letter_code
_entity_poly.pdbx_strand_id
1 'polypeptide(L)'
;MEWFSMLAAAVLFAAACNFDTVILAMGWAVRGVRPSPAHTLVIAGLTTLITWLSLVLGEGAAATLGRSFAGALGGLVLAGIGLWFVLDWLRGLGETGQEDTPAAGKSLLGWVALAAALAVNNAGVGVAAGASGVGPVLASLANFILTLAALPLGRVLADKVAGRLLGRFALPLSGLLLIALGVWQVLGG
;
A
#
# COMPACT_ATOMS: atom_id res chain seq x y z
N MET A 1 10.25 5.84 -23.41
CA MET A 1 8.85 5.79 -22.96
C MET A 1 8.66 4.75 -21.86
N GLU A 2 9.31 3.58 -21.95
CA GLU A 2 9.24 2.52 -20.92
C GLU A 2 9.70 2.92 -19.51
N TRP A 3 10.75 3.74 -19.38
CA TRP A 3 11.19 4.18 -18.05
C TRP A 3 10.13 5.00 -17.30
N PHE A 4 9.33 5.79 -18.03
CA PHE A 4 8.24 6.57 -17.43
C PHE A 4 7.06 5.67 -17.04
N SER A 5 6.74 4.64 -17.81
CA SER A 5 5.70 3.68 -17.43
C SER A 5 6.11 2.87 -16.20
N MET A 6 7.35 2.39 -16.14
CA MET A 6 7.89 1.70 -14.97
C MET A 6 7.86 2.56 -13.70
N LEU A 7 8.28 3.82 -13.80
CA LEU A 7 8.27 4.75 -12.67
C LEU A 7 6.83 5.05 -12.22
N ALA A 8 5.94 5.32 -13.17
CA ALA A 8 4.54 5.58 -12.85
C ALA A 8 3.86 4.36 -12.22
N ALA A 9 4.10 3.15 -12.73
CA ALA A 9 3.60 1.91 -12.14
C ALA A 9 4.13 1.72 -10.70
N ALA A 10 5.43 1.94 -10.48
CA ALA A 10 6.04 1.88 -9.15
C ALA A 10 5.44 2.90 -8.18
N VAL A 11 5.20 4.13 -8.63
CA VAL A 11 4.61 5.19 -7.81
C VAL A 11 3.13 4.94 -7.52
N LEU A 12 2.34 4.49 -8.51
CA LEU A 12 0.93 4.14 -8.33
C LEU A 12 0.77 2.98 -7.36
N PHE A 13 1.58 1.93 -7.53
CA PHE A 13 1.64 0.80 -6.62
C PHE A 13 1.99 1.24 -5.20
N ALA A 14 3.10 1.98 -5.04
CA ALA A 14 3.55 2.43 -3.73
C ALA A 14 2.54 3.38 -3.08
N ALA A 15 1.86 4.24 -3.83
CA ALA A 15 0.84 5.13 -3.31
C ALA A 15 -0.39 4.34 -2.80
N ALA A 16 -0.84 3.34 -3.57
CA ALA A 16 -1.93 2.47 -3.15
C ALA A 16 -1.61 1.72 -1.84
N CYS A 17 -0.39 1.19 -1.75
CA CYS A 17 0.16 0.47 -0.60
C CYS A 17 0.52 1.33 0.63
N ASN A 18 0.32 2.65 0.59
CA ASN A 18 0.67 3.53 1.71
C ASN A 18 -0.50 4.39 2.23
N PHE A 19 -1.69 4.28 1.66
CA PHE A 19 -2.87 4.99 2.19
C PHE A 19 -3.22 4.55 3.61
N ASP A 20 -3.12 3.26 3.91
CA ASP A 20 -3.29 2.70 5.25
C ASP A 20 -2.30 3.28 6.26
N THR A 21 -1.04 3.48 5.86
CA THR A 21 0.01 4.08 6.66
C THR A 21 -0.29 5.55 6.95
N VAL A 22 -0.83 6.29 5.99
CA VAL A 22 -1.28 7.68 6.21
C VAL A 22 -2.44 7.71 7.22
N ILE A 23 -3.44 6.84 7.07
CA ILE A 23 -4.60 6.78 7.97
C ILE A 23 -4.19 6.37 9.39
N LEU A 24 -3.33 5.36 9.51
CA LEU A 24 -2.78 4.93 10.79
C LEU A 24 -2.00 6.06 11.47
N ALA A 25 -1.17 6.79 10.71
CA ALA A 25 -0.41 7.92 11.23
C ALA A 25 -1.30 9.09 11.65
N MET A 26 -2.41 9.35 10.95
CA MET A 26 -3.42 10.31 11.38
C MET A 26 -4.07 9.88 12.70
N GLY A 27 -4.49 8.61 12.80
CA GLY A 27 -5.10 8.07 14.02
C GLY A 27 -4.17 8.16 15.24
N TRP A 28 -2.87 7.89 15.05
CA TRP A 28 -1.86 8.11 16.10
C TRP A 28 -1.68 9.58 16.47
N ALA A 29 -1.67 10.47 15.49
CA ALA A 29 -1.48 11.90 15.74
C ALA A 29 -2.62 12.49 16.58
N VAL A 30 -3.88 12.11 16.30
CA VAL A 30 -5.05 12.49 17.13
C VAL A 30 -4.90 11.98 18.57
N ARG A 31 -4.30 10.80 18.75
CA ARG A 31 -4.03 10.19 20.07
C ARG A 31 -2.72 10.67 20.72
N GLY A 32 -2.03 11.65 20.13
CA GLY A 32 -0.75 12.17 20.64
C GLY A 32 0.45 11.21 20.51
N VAL A 33 0.30 10.10 19.79
CA VAL A 33 1.34 9.09 19.58
C VAL A 33 2.26 9.53 18.45
N ARG A 34 3.57 9.59 18.72
CA ARG A 34 4.59 9.99 17.74
C ARG A 34 5.69 8.94 17.67
N PRO A 35 5.76 8.12 16.60
CA PRO A 35 6.90 7.23 16.41
C PRO A 35 8.22 8.02 16.35
N SER A 36 9.22 7.51 17.06
CA SER A 36 10.61 7.98 16.97
C SER A 36 11.20 7.61 15.59
N PRO A 37 12.32 8.22 15.19
CA PRO A 37 12.98 7.88 13.93
C PRO A 37 13.29 6.39 13.78
N ALA A 38 13.67 5.71 14.88
CA ALA A 38 13.93 4.27 14.87
C ALA A 38 12.66 3.46 14.56
N HIS A 39 11.51 3.79 15.19
CA HIS A 39 10.25 3.12 14.92
C HIS A 39 9.75 3.37 13.49
N THR A 40 9.95 4.60 12.97
CA THR A 40 9.67 4.93 11.57
C THR A 40 10.49 4.06 10.61
N LEU A 41 11.79 3.86 10.88
CA LEU A 41 12.64 2.99 10.08
C LEU A 41 12.24 1.52 10.17
N VAL A 42 11.74 1.05 11.32
CA VAL A 42 11.19 -0.30 11.46
C VAL A 42 9.95 -0.47 10.57
N ILE A 43 9.02 0.49 10.59
CA ILE A 43 7.82 0.45 9.74
C ILE A 43 8.22 0.46 8.27
N ALA A 44 9.01 1.45 7.83
CA ALA A 44 9.41 1.59 6.43
C ALA A 44 10.26 0.39 5.95
N GLY A 45 11.20 -0.07 6.76
CA GLY A 45 12.07 -1.19 6.43
C GLY A 45 11.30 -2.51 6.31
N LEU A 46 10.45 -2.84 7.29
CA LEU A 46 9.74 -4.11 7.30
C LEU A 46 8.66 -4.18 6.21
N THR A 47 7.86 -3.11 6.06
CA THR A 47 6.87 -3.02 4.98
C THR A 47 7.53 -3.13 3.61
N THR A 48 8.65 -2.42 3.40
CA THR A 48 9.41 -2.49 2.14
C THR A 48 10.01 -3.86 1.90
N LEU A 49 10.57 -4.51 2.93
CA LEU A 49 11.15 -5.85 2.81
C LEU A 49 10.08 -6.85 2.35
N ILE A 50 8.94 -6.87 3.02
CA ILE A 50 7.82 -7.76 2.69
C ILE A 50 7.24 -7.44 1.30
N THR A 51 7.13 -6.15 0.97
CA THR A 51 6.70 -5.70 -0.35
C THR A 51 7.65 -6.19 -1.45
N TRP A 52 8.96 -6.03 -1.25
CA TRP A 52 9.98 -6.50 -2.18
C TRP A 52 9.96 -8.02 -2.34
N LEU A 53 9.87 -8.78 -1.24
CA LEU A 53 9.76 -10.24 -1.28
C LEU A 53 8.50 -10.68 -2.06
N SER A 54 7.39 -9.98 -1.87
CA SER A 54 6.13 -10.25 -2.56
C SER A 54 6.21 -9.97 -4.05
N LEU A 55 6.84 -8.85 -4.44
CA LEU A 55 7.10 -8.51 -5.85
C LEU A 55 8.00 -9.55 -6.52
N VAL A 56 9.10 -9.95 -5.86
CA VAL A 56 10.00 -11.01 -6.35
C VAL A 56 9.26 -12.34 -6.48
N LEU A 57 8.39 -12.68 -5.52
CA LEU A 57 7.57 -13.88 -5.59
C LEU A 57 6.61 -13.85 -6.79
N GLY A 58 5.95 -12.71 -7.02
CA GLY A 58 5.07 -12.51 -8.18
C GLY A 58 5.82 -12.61 -9.51
N GLU A 59 6.98 -11.96 -9.62
CA GLU A 59 7.83 -12.02 -10.81
C GLU A 59 8.34 -13.45 -11.06
N GLY A 60 8.76 -14.16 -10.01
CA GLY A 60 9.17 -15.55 -10.08
C GLY A 60 8.05 -16.48 -10.54
N ALA A 61 6.82 -16.28 -10.06
CA ALA A 61 5.64 -17.00 -10.52
C ALA A 61 5.33 -16.70 -12.00
N ALA A 62 5.53 -15.46 -12.45
CA ALA A 62 5.35 -15.12 -13.86
C ALA A 62 6.35 -15.82 -14.78
N ALA A 63 7.57 -16.08 -14.30
CA ALA A 63 8.56 -16.83 -15.05
C ALA A 63 8.17 -18.31 -15.25
N THR A 64 7.42 -18.92 -14.32
CA THR A 64 6.99 -20.32 -14.42
C THR A 64 5.67 -20.50 -15.16
N LEU A 65 4.72 -19.56 -15.00
CA LEU A 65 3.39 -19.62 -15.61
C LEU A 65 3.33 -19.02 -17.03
N GLY A 66 4.41 -18.38 -17.47
CA GLY A 66 4.48 -17.62 -18.71
C GLY A 66 4.09 -16.17 -18.51
N ARG A 67 4.98 -15.25 -18.90
CA ARG A 67 4.87 -13.81 -18.60
C ARG A 67 3.57 -13.17 -19.09
N SER A 68 3.05 -13.59 -20.24
CA SER A 68 1.80 -13.02 -20.78
C SER A 68 0.57 -13.43 -19.94
N PHE A 69 0.44 -14.72 -19.62
CA PHE A 69 -0.67 -15.21 -18.81
C PHE A 69 -0.61 -14.70 -17.38
N ALA A 70 0.58 -14.78 -16.75
CA ALA A 70 0.78 -14.26 -15.40
C ALA A 70 0.63 -12.74 -15.35
N GLY A 71 1.04 -12.02 -16.39
CA GLY A 71 0.86 -10.58 -16.54
C GLY A 71 -0.61 -10.19 -16.52
N ALA A 72 -1.40 -10.81 -17.39
CA ALA A 72 -2.85 -10.61 -17.45
C ALA A 72 -3.54 -11.00 -16.13
N LEU A 73 -3.17 -12.15 -15.56
CA LEU A 73 -3.73 -12.61 -14.29
C LEU A 73 -3.40 -11.65 -13.14
N GLY A 74 -2.14 -11.21 -13.03
CA GLY A 74 -1.69 -10.26 -12.02
C GLY A 74 -2.42 -8.92 -12.12
N GLY A 75 -2.57 -8.38 -13.33
CA GLY A 75 -3.33 -7.15 -13.56
C GLY A 75 -4.82 -7.30 -13.23
N LEU A 76 -5.44 -8.44 -13.56
CA LEU A 76 -6.82 -8.74 -13.16
C LEU A 76 -6.98 -8.90 -11.65
N VAL A 77 -6.02 -9.54 -10.97
CA VAL A 77 -6.03 -9.66 -9.50
C VAL A 77 -5.87 -8.27 -8.86
N LEU A 78 -4.98 -7.41 -9.36
CA LEU A 78 -4.86 -6.03 -8.89
C LEU A 78 -6.16 -5.26 -9.03
N ALA A 79 -6.80 -5.33 -10.20
CA ALA A 79 -8.09 -4.69 -10.43
C ALA A 79 -9.19 -5.28 -9.52
N GLY A 80 -9.15 -6.59 -9.27
CA GLY A 80 -10.06 -7.28 -8.34
C GLY A 80 -9.89 -6.83 -6.89
N ILE A 81 -8.65 -6.74 -6.39
CA ILE A 81 -8.34 -6.21 -5.05
C ILE A 81 -8.80 -4.75 -4.95
N GLY A 82 -8.52 -3.94 -5.98
CA GLY A 82 -8.93 -2.55 -6.00
C GLY A 82 -10.45 -2.36 -6.01
N LEU A 83 -11.15 -3.19 -6.79
CA LEU A 83 -12.61 -3.23 -6.78
C LEU A 83 -13.15 -3.69 -5.43
N TRP A 84 -12.52 -4.67 -4.79
CA TRP A 84 -12.87 -5.10 -3.45
C TRP A 84 -12.79 -3.93 -2.45
N PHE A 85 -11.71 -3.15 -2.46
CA PHE A 85 -11.56 -1.96 -1.59
C PHE A 85 -12.68 -0.93 -1.81
N VAL A 86 -13.06 -0.69 -3.07
CA VAL A 86 -14.16 0.23 -3.40
C VAL A 86 -15.50 -0.33 -2.91
N LEU A 87 -15.78 -1.62 -3.14
CA LEU A 87 -17.02 -2.26 -2.70
C LEU A 87 -17.13 -2.34 -1.17
N ASP A 88 -16.02 -2.64 -0.50
CA ASP A 88 -15.93 -2.69 0.96
C ASP A 88 -16.26 -1.32 1.55
N TRP A 89 -15.67 -0.27 0.99
CA TRP A 89 -16.01 1.10 1.37
C TRP A 89 -17.49 1.45 1.12
N LEU A 90 -18.05 1.06 -0.03
CA LEU A 90 -19.46 1.32 -0.36
C LEU A 90 -20.41 0.59 0.59
N ARG A 91 -20.07 -0.62 1.04
CA ARG A 91 -20.82 -1.39 2.04
C ARG A 91 -20.73 -0.73 3.42
N GLY A 92 -19.57 -0.18 3.77
CA GLY A 92 -19.30 0.51 5.02
C GLY A 92 -19.86 1.94 5.12
N LEU A 93 -20.52 2.48 4.08
CA LEU A 93 -21.05 3.86 4.07
C LEU A 93 -22.09 4.16 5.17
N GLY A 94 -22.61 3.13 5.86
CA GLY A 94 -23.53 3.26 7.01
C GLY A 94 -22.91 2.92 8.37
N GLU A 95 -21.70 2.35 8.40
CA GLU A 95 -21.00 2.00 9.63
C GLU A 95 -19.92 3.04 9.89
N THR A 96 -20.21 4.04 10.74
CA THR A 96 -19.16 4.83 11.38
C THR A 96 -18.49 3.97 12.44
N GLY A 97 -17.91 2.85 12.02
CA GLY A 97 -17.04 2.03 12.85
C GLY A 97 -15.86 2.91 13.22
N GLN A 98 -15.77 3.27 14.49
CA GLN A 98 -14.54 3.79 15.06
C GLN A 98 -13.56 2.62 15.01
N GLU A 99 -12.92 2.40 13.86
CA GLU A 99 -11.86 1.39 13.77
C GLU A 99 -10.80 1.76 14.78
N ASP A 100 -10.59 0.87 15.74
CA ASP A 100 -9.60 1.09 16.76
C ASP A 100 -8.24 1.15 16.09
N THR A 101 -7.69 2.36 16.00
CA THR A 101 -6.35 2.58 15.50
C THR A 101 -5.42 1.66 16.29
N PRO A 102 -4.69 0.74 15.63
CA PRO A 102 -3.79 -0.17 16.31
C PRO A 102 -2.88 0.58 17.29
N ALA A 103 -2.85 0.12 18.54
CA ALA A 103 -2.01 0.74 19.55
C ALA A 103 -0.54 0.62 19.14
N ALA A 104 0.16 1.75 19.10
CA ALA A 104 1.61 1.75 18.95
C ALA A 104 2.26 0.94 20.08
N GLY A 105 3.23 0.10 19.72
CA GLY A 105 3.96 -0.71 20.69
C GLY A 105 4.71 0.14 21.72
N LYS A 106 4.66 -0.26 23.00
CA LYS A 106 5.57 0.30 24.02
C LYS A 106 7.01 -0.23 23.87
N SER A 107 7.17 -1.37 23.20
CA SER A 107 8.44 -2.04 22.92
C SER A 107 8.69 -2.13 21.41
N LEU A 108 9.94 -2.38 21.03
CA LEU A 108 10.33 -2.62 19.63
C LEU A 108 9.48 -3.72 18.97
N LEU A 109 9.20 -4.80 19.70
CA LEU A 109 8.40 -5.92 19.20
C LEU A 109 6.98 -5.49 18.81
N GLY A 110 6.38 -4.56 19.57
CA GLY A 110 5.06 -4.03 19.23
C GLY A 110 5.07 -3.20 17.94
N TRP A 111 6.13 -2.44 17.67
CA TRP A 111 6.30 -1.75 16.39
C TRP A 111 6.58 -2.71 15.23
N VAL A 112 7.30 -3.80 15.47
CA VAL A 112 7.51 -4.86 14.47
C VAL A 112 6.19 -5.55 14.13
N ALA A 113 5.39 -5.92 15.12
CA ALA A 113 4.09 -6.57 14.90
C ALA A 113 3.12 -5.68 14.11
N LEU A 114 3.09 -4.40 14.48
CA LEU A 114 2.32 -3.37 13.78
C LEU A 114 2.79 -3.16 12.34
N ALA A 115 4.10 -3.06 12.13
CA ALA A 115 4.69 -2.94 10.79
C ALA A 115 4.42 -4.19 9.95
N ALA A 116 4.40 -5.38 10.56
CA ALA A 116 4.02 -6.62 9.89
C ALA A 116 2.54 -6.61 9.49
N ALA A 117 1.64 -6.09 10.33
CA ALA A 117 0.23 -5.95 10.00
C ALA A 117 0.00 -5.05 8.78
N LEU A 118 0.66 -3.88 8.73
CA LEU A 118 0.68 -3.03 7.53
C LEU A 118 1.26 -3.75 6.31
N ALA A 119 2.36 -4.47 6.51
CA ALA A 119 3.06 -5.14 5.43
C ALA A 119 2.24 -6.27 4.78
N VAL A 120 1.33 -6.92 5.52
CA VAL A 120 0.43 -7.93 4.98
C VAL A 120 -0.52 -7.34 3.94
N ASN A 121 -1.00 -6.11 4.13
CA ASN A 121 -1.80 -5.40 3.12
C ASN A 121 -1.01 -5.25 1.80
N ASN A 122 0.27 -4.86 1.92
CA ASN A 122 1.15 -4.66 0.77
C ASN A 122 1.61 -5.98 0.13
N ALA A 123 1.62 -7.08 0.89
CA ALA A 123 2.07 -8.37 0.39
C ALA A 123 1.16 -8.91 -0.72
N GLY A 124 -0.17 -8.92 -0.50
CA GLY A 124 -1.13 -9.40 -1.49
C GLY A 124 -1.08 -8.60 -2.79
N VAL A 125 -1.06 -7.27 -2.67
CA VAL A 125 -0.91 -6.36 -3.81
C VAL A 125 0.46 -6.56 -4.49
N GLY A 126 1.52 -6.74 -3.70
CA GLY A 126 2.89 -6.93 -4.18
C GLY A 126 3.06 -8.18 -5.04
N VAL A 127 2.46 -9.31 -4.66
CA VAL A 127 2.50 -10.53 -5.49
C VAL A 127 1.80 -10.30 -6.82
N ALA A 128 0.60 -9.71 -6.80
CA ALA A 128 -0.16 -9.44 -8.01
C ALA A 128 0.56 -8.45 -8.94
N ALA A 129 1.15 -7.41 -8.37
CA ALA A 129 1.95 -6.41 -9.09
C ALA A 129 3.24 -7.00 -9.67
N GLY A 130 3.95 -7.84 -8.92
CA GLY A 130 5.14 -8.53 -9.43
C GLY A 130 4.81 -9.46 -10.59
N ALA A 131 3.69 -10.19 -10.48
CA ALA A 131 3.19 -11.04 -11.55
C ALA A 131 2.75 -10.22 -12.78
N SER A 132 2.20 -9.02 -12.56
CA SER A 132 1.78 -8.09 -13.61
C SER A 132 2.93 -7.33 -14.28
N GLY A 133 4.19 -7.53 -13.85
CA GLY A 133 5.36 -6.87 -14.45
C GLY A 133 5.84 -5.60 -13.73
N VAL A 134 5.32 -5.26 -12.54
CA VAL A 134 5.87 -4.18 -11.72
C VAL A 134 7.24 -4.58 -11.18
N GLY A 135 8.28 -3.84 -11.58
CA GLY A 135 9.67 -4.13 -11.21
C GLY A 135 9.94 -4.07 -9.70
N PRO A 136 10.49 -5.13 -9.06
CA PRO A 136 10.64 -5.18 -7.61
C PRO A 136 11.49 -4.06 -7.01
N VAL A 137 12.58 -3.67 -7.68
CA VAL A 137 13.54 -2.68 -7.16
C VAL A 137 12.93 -1.28 -7.14
N LEU A 138 12.33 -0.84 -8.26
CA LEU A 138 11.79 0.51 -8.35
C LEU A 138 10.56 0.68 -7.46
N ALA A 139 9.69 -0.33 -7.42
CA ALA A 139 8.50 -0.32 -6.58
C ALA A 139 8.82 -0.41 -5.09
N SER A 140 9.83 -1.18 -4.67
CA SER A 140 10.23 -1.23 -3.26
C SER A 140 10.92 0.07 -2.81
N LEU A 141 11.74 0.69 -3.67
CA LEU A 141 12.31 2.01 -3.40
C LEU A 141 11.22 3.10 -3.29
N ALA A 142 10.26 3.10 -4.23
CA ALA A 142 9.12 4.00 -4.17
C ALA A 142 8.30 3.76 -2.90
N ASN A 143 8.04 2.49 -2.53
CA ASN A 143 7.34 2.14 -1.29
C ASN A 143 8.09 2.68 -0.07
N PHE A 144 9.40 2.45 0.04
CA PHE A 144 10.19 2.93 1.17
C PHE A 144 10.09 4.45 1.35
N ILE A 145 10.26 5.20 0.25
CA ILE A 145 10.16 6.67 0.26
C ILE A 145 8.74 7.11 0.65
N LEU A 146 7.72 6.48 0.10
CA LEU A 146 6.33 6.83 0.36
C LEU A 146 5.89 6.44 1.77
N THR A 147 6.38 5.33 2.35
CA THR A 147 6.13 4.99 3.76
C THR A 147 6.78 6.02 4.69
N LEU A 148 8.02 6.45 4.40
CA LEU A 148 8.67 7.51 5.16
C LEU A 148 7.95 8.86 5.04
N ALA A 149 7.34 9.17 3.89
CA ALA A 149 6.55 10.37 3.68
C ALA A 149 5.13 10.29 4.27
N ALA A 150 4.52 9.11 4.27
CA ALA A 150 3.17 8.85 4.75
C ALA A 150 3.03 9.13 6.25
N LEU A 151 4.03 8.74 7.04
CA LEU A 151 4.04 8.95 8.49
C LEU A 151 3.99 10.44 8.92
N PRO A 152 4.84 11.35 8.44
CA PRO A 152 4.70 12.78 8.71
C PRO A 152 3.48 13.40 8.02
N LEU A 153 3.11 12.94 6.81
CA LEU A 153 1.91 13.43 6.12
C LEU A 153 0.65 13.19 6.95
N GLY A 154 0.48 11.98 7.49
CA GLY A 154 -0.66 11.66 8.34
C GLY A 154 -0.71 12.53 9.59
N ARG A 155 0.43 12.86 10.20
CA ARG A 155 0.48 13.80 11.34
C ARG A 155 0.00 15.20 10.98
N VAL A 156 0.40 15.70 9.80
CA VAL A 156 -0.01 17.04 9.33
C VAL A 156 -1.50 17.08 8.97
N LEU A 157 -2.06 15.96 8.52
CA LEU A 157 -3.45 15.87 8.10
C LEU A 157 -4.43 15.61 9.24
N ALA A 158 -3.97 15.08 10.38
CA ALA A 158 -4.81 14.62 11.50
C ALA A 158 -5.93 15.60 11.91
N ASP A 159 -5.60 16.89 12.05
CA ASP A 159 -6.55 17.90 12.52
C ASP A 159 -7.16 18.75 11.38
N LYS A 160 -6.88 18.41 10.12
CA LYS A 160 -7.31 19.18 8.95
C LYS A 160 -8.58 18.62 8.31
N VAL A 161 -9.37 19.48 7.65
CA VAL A 161 -10.49 19.05 6.80
C VAL A 161 -10.03 18.05 5.73
N ALA A 162 -8.85 18.30 5.15
CA ALA A 162 -8.21 17.39 4.21
C ALA A 162 -7.95 16.00 4.82
N GLY A 163 -7.59 15.92 6.10
CA GLY A 163 -7.48 14.64 6.81
C GLY A 163 -8.83 13.94 6.96
N ARG A 164 -9.89 14.66 7.36
CA ARG A 164 -11.23 14.06 7.43
C ARG A 164 -11.70 13.48 6.08
N LEU A 165 -11.44 14.19 4.99
CA LEU A 165 -11.72 13.70 3.64
C LEU A 165 -10.83 12.50 3.29
N LEU A 166 -9.52 12.59 3.55
CA LEU A 166 -8.60 11.50 3.26
C LEU A 166 -8.93 10.24 4.07
N GLY A 167 -9.24 10.37 5.36
CA GLY A 167 -9.72 9.27 6.21
C GLY A 167 -10.96 8.59 5.64
N ARG A 168 -11.92 9.39 5.16
CA ARG A 168 -13.13 8.85 4.54
C ARG A 168 -12.86 8.16 3.19
N PHE A 169 -11.94 8.68 2.38
CA PHE A 169 -11.74 8.23 1.00
C PHE A 169 -10.45 7.42 0.78
N ALA A 170 -9.63 7.16 1.78
CA ALA A 170 -8.34 6.48 1.60
C ALA A 170 -8.48 5.06 1.05
N LEU A 171 -9.42 4.28 1.59
CA LEU A 171 -9.69 2.92 1.11
C LEU A 171 -10.12 2.91 -0.38
N PRO A 172 -11.16 3.66 -0.81
CA PRO A 172 -11.53 3.68 -2.22
C PRO A 172 -10.48 4.34 -3.10
N LEU A 173 -9.71 5.33 -2.61
CA LEU A 173 -8.60 5.91 -3.38
C LEU A 173 -7.49 4.88 -3.63
N SER A 174 -7.09 4.11 -2.62
CA SER A 174 -6.17 2.98 -2.79
C SER A 174 -6.72 2.00 -3.83
N GLY A 175 -8.01 1.64 -3.70
CA GLY A 175 -8.66 0.73 -4.64
C GLY A 175 -8.69 1.24 -6.09
N LEU A 176 -8.98 2.52 -6.30
CA LEU A 176 -8.96 3.14 -7.62
C LEU A 176 -7.55 3.17 -8.24
N LEU A 177 -6.51 3.41 -7.45
CA LEU A 177 -5.13 3.31 -7.93
C LEU A 177 -4.77 1.89 -8.35
N LEU A 178 -5.22 0.88 -7.60
CA LEU A 178 -5.00 -0.54 -7.95
C LEU A 178 -5.78 -0.96 -9.20
N ILE A 179 -7.01 -0.49 -9.36
CA ILE A 179 -7.78 -0.68 -10.61
C ILE A 179 -7.04 -0.05 -11.78
N ALA A 180 -6.61 1.20 -11.64
CA ALA A 180 -5.88 1.90 -12.70
C ALA A 180 -4.58 1.16 -13.07
N LEU A 181 -3.80 0.74 -12.08
CA LEU A 181 -2.58 -0.02 -12.28
C LEU A 181 -2.86 -1.38 -12.94
N GLY A 182 -3.85 -2.13 -12.45
CA GLY A 182 -4.22 -3.44 -12.98
C GLY A 182 -4.71 -3.38 -14.42
N VAL A 183 -5.60 -2.43 -14.74
CA VAL A 183 -6.08 -2.19 -16.10
C VAL A 183 -4.94 -1.78 -17.01
N TRP A 184 -4.05 -0.90 -16.56
CA TRP A 184 -2.89 -0.49 -17.35
C TRP A 184 -1.99 -1.69 -17.69
N GLN A 185 -1.70 -2.55 -16.72
CA GLN A 185 -0.87 -3.74 -16.94
C GLN A 185 -1.51 -4.75 -17.90
N VAL A 186 -2.84 -4.93 -17.85
CA VAL A 186 -3.56 -5.79 -18.79
C VAL A 186 -3.52 -5.24 -20.22
N LEU A 187 -3.54 -3.91 -20.39
CA LEU A 187 -3.54 -3.25 -21.69
C LEU A 187 -2.13 -3.10 -22.33
N GLY A 188 -1.10 -3.71 -21.73
CA GLY A 188 0.27 -3.71 -22.25
C GLY A 188 1.12 -2.54 -21.79
N GLY A 189 0.97 -2.13 -20.52
CA GLY A 189 1.77 -1.09 -19.86
C GLY A 189 3.25 -1.42 -19.69
#